data_AF-A0A2A2J4G2-F1
#
_entry.id   AF-A0A2A2J4G2-F1
#
_cell.length_a   1.000
_cell.length_b   1.000
_cell.length_c   1.000
_cell.angle_alpha   90.00
_cell.angle_beta   90.00
_cell.angle_gamma   90.00
#
_symmetry.space_group_name_H-M   'P 1'
#
loop_
_entity.id
_entity.type
_entity.pdbx_description
1 polymer ?
#
loop_
_entity_poly.entity_id
_entity_poly.type
_entity_poly.pdbx_seq_one_letter_code
_entity_poly.pdbx_strand_id
1 'polypeptide(L)'
;MSNNFTKDPLSRCNCNPPYSGENAIACRSELNPKNGTYPFGSLGFRDHGATDAKVTNSHLINSLQFTAVAGPTHDPTPVFDWNTAPFDGTVPHFGQPTRWTWALLISLKQKFVVI
;
A
#
# COMPACT_ATOMS: atom_id res chain seq x y z
N MET A 1 -0.21 -9.60 2.75
CA MET A 1 -0.57 -10.33 3.99
C MET A 1 -1.14 -9.42 5.08
N SER A 2 -1.20 -8.10 4.87
CA SER A 2 -1.58 -7.10 5.89
C SER A 2 -2.87 -6.34 5.58
N ASN A 3 -3.54 -6.66 4.47
CA ASN A 3 -4.79 -6.04 4.09
C ASN A 3 -5.74 -7.09 3.50
N ASN A 4 -6.78 -7.44 4.26
CA ASN A 4 -7.85 -8.36 3.86
C ASN A 4 -9.22 -7.68 4.08
N PHE A 5 -9.31 -6.40 3.73
CA PHE A 5 -10.37 -5.49 4.15
C PHE A 5 -11.81 -5.94 3.82
N THR A 6 -11.98 -6.79 2.80
CA THR A 6 -13.31 -7.31 2.42
C THR A 6 -13.79 -8.44 3.35
N LYS A 7 -12.88 -9.07 4.11
CA LYS A 7 -13.16 -10.21 5.00
C LYS A 7 -12.85 -9.92 6.47
N ASP A 8 -11.93 -9.01 6.75
CA ASP A 8 -11.53 -8.66 8.11
C ASP A 8 -12.63 -7.83 8.81
N PRO A 9 -13.19 -8.30 9.95
CA PRO A 9 -14.21 -7.55 10.68
C PRO A 9 -13.69 -6.21 11.24
N LEU A 10 -12.38 -6.05 11.45
CA LEU A 10 -11.77 -4.80 11.91
C LEU A 10 -11.63 -3.75 10.81
N SER A 11 -11.81 -4.14 9.54
CA SER A 11 -11.78 -3.21 8.41
C SER A 11 -13.12 -2.53 8.11
N ARG A 12 -14.17 -2.85 8.90
CA ARG A 12 -15.53 -2.33 8.69
C ARG A 12 -15.64 -0.83 8.96
N CYS A 13 -16.52 -0.16 8.24
CA CYS A 13 -16.96 1.21 8.53
C CYS A 13 -18.47 1.34 8.37
N ASN A 14 -19.05 2.42 8.90
CA ASN A 14 -20.42 2.82 8.59
C ASN A 14 -20.47 3.47 7.19
N CYS A 15 -20.33 2.64 6.17
CA CYS A 15 -20.10 2.98 4.77
C CYS A 15 -20.76 1.93 3.87
N ASN A 16 -20.85 2.19 2.56
CA ASN A 16 -21.33 1.23 1.57
C ASN A 16 -20.34 1.13 0.40
N PRO A 17 -19.64 -0.02 0.18
CA PRO A 17 -19.73 -1.27 0.95
C PRO A 17 -19.27 -1.09 2.42
N PRO A 18 -19.62 -2.00 3.36
CA PRO A 18 -19.40 -1.84 4.80
C PRO A 18 -17.95 -2.12 5.23
N TYR A 19 -16.99 -1.75 4.39
CA TYR A 19 -15.55 -1.88 4.60
C TYR A 19 -14.82 -0.79 3.84
N SER A 20 -13.57 -0.55 4.22
CA SER A 20 -12.66 0.27 3.42
C SER A 20 -11.28 -0.37 3.36
N GLY A 21 -10.66 -0.35 2.18
CA GLY A 21 -9.26 -0.69 1.97
C GLY A 21 -8.31 0.23 2.73
N GLU A 22 -8.79 1.35 3.27
CA GLU A 22 -8.07 2.22 4.19
C GLU A 22 -7.87 1.59 5.58
N ASN A 23 -8.82 0.78 6.05
CA ASN A 23 -8.82 0.22 7.40
C ASN A 23 -7.97 -1.06 7.48
N ALA A 24 -6.69 -0.93 7.20
CA ALA A 24 -5.70 -2.01 7.28
C ALA A 24 -4.31 -1.43 7.60
N ILE A 25 -3.39 -2.26 8.10
CA ILE A 25 -2.01 -1.82 8.38
C ILE A 25 -1.33 -1.28 7.12
N ALA A 26 -1.54 -1.94 5.98
CA ALA A 26 -1.08 -1.47 4.68
C ALA A 26 -2.28 -1.15 3.79
N CYS A 27 -2.75 0.10 3.85
CA CYS A 27 -3.96 0.51 3.15
C CYS A 27 -3.85 0.42 1.62
N ARG A 28 -5.00 0.21 0.97
CA ARG A 28 -5.22 0.09 -0.48
C ARG A 28 -6.48 0.87 -0.86
N SER A 29 -6.42 2.20 -0.79
CA SER A 29 -7.62 3.04 -1.04
C SER A 29 -8.09 2.98 -2.49
N GLU A 30 -7.23 2.61 -3.44
CA GLU A 30 -7.61 2.52 -4.85
C GLU A 30 -8.47 1.28 -5.16
N LEU A 31 -8.55 0.32 -4.22
CA LEU A 31 -9.47 -0.81 -4.31
C LEU A 31 -10.88 -0.48 -3.79
N ASN A 32 -11.08 0.71 -3.20
CA ASN A 32 -12.40 1.16 -2.80
C ASN A 32 -13.24 1.53 -4.03
N PRO A 33 -14.53 1.16 -4.10
CA PRO A 33 -15.40 1.60 -5.19
C PRO A 33 -15.51 3.13 -5.27
N LYS A 34 -15.31 3.70 -6.48
CA LYS A 34 -15.49 5.14 -6.76
C LYS A 34 -16.91 5.62 -6.42
N ASN A 35 -17.92 4.77 -6.58
CA ASN A 35 -19.32 5.04 -6.29
C ASN A 35 -19.76 4.61 -4.87
N GLY A 36 -18.81 4.25 -4.00
CA GLY A 36 -19.11 3.92 -2.62
C GLY A 36 -19.54 5.14 -1.80
N THR A 37 -20.28 4.91 -0.73
CA THR A 37 -20.68 5.95 0.23
C THR A 37 -19.81 5.84 1.48
N TYR A 38 -19.06 6.89 1.79
CA TYR A 38 -18.13 6.91 2.91
C TYR A 38 -18.44 8.11 3.82
N PRO A 39 -18.29 7.99 5.15
CA PRO A 39 -18.62 9.07 6.07
C PRO A 39 -17.64 10.25 5.98
N PHE A 40 -16.46 10.06 5.40
CA PHE A 40 -15.47 11.10 5.12
C PHE A 40 -14.49 10.63 4.03
N GLY A 41 -13.81 11.57 3.37
CA GLY A 41 -13.05 11.32 2.13
C GLY A 41 -11.93 10.29 2.24
N SER A 42 -11.25 10.17 3.39
CA SER A 42 -10.12 9.25 3.55
C SER A 42 -10.50 7.77 3.40
N LEU A 43 -11.74 7.39 3.69
CA LEU A 43 -12.20 6.01 3.55
C LEU A 43 -12.58 5.64 2.11
N GLY A 44 -12.63 6.61 1.21
CA GLY A 44 -13.07 6.41 -0.17
C GLY A 44 -11.98 5.99 -1.14
N PHE A 45 -12.33 6.00 -2.42
CA PHE A 45 -11.40 5.79 -3.53
C PHE A 45 -10.37 6.92 -3.61
N ARG A 46 -9.08 6.57 -3.59
CA ARG A 46 -7.96 7.53 -3.71
C ARG A 46 -6.75 6.87 -4.35
N ASP A 47 -5.92 7.67 -5.03
CA ASP A 47 -4.54 7.31 -5.34
C ASP A 47 -3.68 7.40 -4.08
N HIS A 48 -3.92 6.48 -3.14
CA HIS A 48 -3.34 6.49 -1.81
C HIS A 48 -3.28 5.07 -1.23
N GLY A 49 -2.20 4.78 -0.52
CA GLY A 49 -1.99 3.48 0.10
C GLY A 49 -0.65 3.44 0.81
N ALA A 50 -0.38 2.33 1.50
CA ALA A 50 0.97 2.03 1.95
C ALA A 50 1.84 1.66 0.73
N THR A 51 3.01 2.29 0.60
CA THR A 51 3.90 2.13 -0.57
C THR A 51 5.21 1.43 -0.25
N ASP A 52 5.46 1.09 1.01
CA ASP A 52 6.63 0.31 1.43
C ASP A 52 6.42 -0.30 2.83
N ALA A 53 7.37 -1.12 3.26
CA ALA A 53 7.64 -1.37 4.67
C ALA A 53 9.15 -1.48 4.90
N LYS A 54 9.64 -0.97 6.04
CA LYS A 54 11.03 -1.05 6.46
C LYS A 54 11.10 -1.58 7.89
N VAL A 55 11.90 -2.61 8.11
CA VAL A 55 12.02 -3.28 9.41
C VAL A 55 13.49 -3.44 9.77
N THR A 56 13.85 -3.06 10.98
CA THR A 56 15.18 -3.28 11.57
C THR A 56 15.04 -3.92 12.95
N ASN A 57 16.15 -4.33 13.54
CA ASN A 57 16.20 -4.85 14.91
C ASN A 57 17.48 -4.37 15.60
N SER A 58 17.63 -4.70 16.89
CA SER A 58 18.78 -4.28 17.70
C SER A 58 20.13 -4.75 17.16
N HIS A 59 20.17 -5.81 16.36
CA HIS A 59 21.39 -6.28 15.71
C HIS A 59 21.70 -5.48 14.45
N LEU A 60 20.71 -5.34 13.54
CA LEU A 60 20.88 -4.70 12.24
C LEU A 60 21.15 -3.19 12.34
N ILE A 61 20.57 -2.52 13.34
CA ILE A 61 20.74 -1.06 13.49
C ILE A 61 22.20 -0.65 13.74
N ASN A 62 23.00 -1.52 14.37
CA ASN A 62 24.43 -1.27 14.62
C ASN A 62 25.25 -1.17 13.32
N SER A 63 24.76 -1.79 12.24
CA SER A 63 25.39 -1.76 10.91
C SER A 63 24.62 -0.90 9.90
N LEU A 64 23.69 -0.06 10.39
CA LEU A 64 22.78 0.75 9.56
C LEU A 64 22.02 -0.10 8.52
N GLN A 65 21.59 -1.29 8.94
CA GLN A 65 20.88 -2.24 8.10
C GLN A 65 19.40 -2.30 8.43
N PHE A 66 18.61 -2.59 7.40
CA PHE A 66 17.20 -2.91 7.51
C PHE A 66 16.79 -3.83 6.37
N THR A 67 15.64 -4.46 6.53
CA THR A 67 14.95 -5.19 5.47
C THR A 67 13.84 -4.30 4.95
N ALA A 68 13.62 -4.26 3.64
CA ALA A 68 12.54 -3.48 3.06
C ALA A 68 11.81 -4.20 1.95
N VAL A 69 10.56 -3.81 1.76
CA VAL A 69 9.75 -4.13 0.59
C VAL A 69 9.19 -2.83 0.04
N ALA A 70 9.22 -2.67 -1.28
CA ALA A 70 8.65 -1.53 -1.97
C ALA A 70 7.36 -1.94 -2.69
N GLY A 71 6.40 -1.04 -2.70
CA GLY A 71 5.11 -1.16 -3.36
C GLY A 71 3.92 -1.43 -2.46
N PRO A 72 2.70 -1.26 -2.99
CA PRO A 72 1.47 -1.64 -2.31
C PRO A 72 1.44 -3.13 -1.95
N THR A 73 0.87 -3.44 -0.78
CA THR A 73 0.73 -4.83 -0.34
C THR A 73 -0.12 -5.61 -1.35
N HIS A 74 0.33 -6.81 -1.69
CA HIS A 74 -0.43 -7.79 -2.46
C HIS A 74 -0.53 -9.10 -1.66
N ASP A 75 -1.50 -9.93 -2.00
CA ASP A 75 -1.91 -11.16 -1.30
C ASP A 75 -2.49 -10.92 0.12
N PRO A 76 -3.82 -10.89 0.33
CA PRO A 76 -4.86 -11.35 -0.59
C PRO A 76 -5.32 -10.27 -1.58
N THR A 77 -4.88 -9.02 -1.44
CA THR A 77 -5.20 -7.95 -2.39
C THR A 77 -4.50 -8.18 -3.74
N PRO A 78 -5.11 -7.75 -4.87
CA PRO A 78 -4.48 -7.87 -6.17
C PRO A 78 -3.21 -7.02 -6.25
N VAL A 79 -2.27 -7.45 -7.08
CA VAL A 79 -1.08 -6.67 -7.43
C VAL A 79 -1.50 -5.30 -7.97
N PHE A 80 -0.85 -4.24 -7.50
CA PHE A 80 -1.05 -2.91 -8.06
C PHE A 80 -0.33 -2.79 -9.41
N ASP A 81 -1.03 -2.25 -10.40
CA ASP A 81 -0.55 -2.14 -11.77
C ASP A 81 -1.11 -0.85 -12.40
N TRP A 82 -0.24 0.10 -12.72
CA TRP A 82 -0.58 1.41 -13.27
C TRP A 82 -1.40 1.33 -14.56
N ASN A 83 -1.28 0.26 -15.35
CA ASN A 83 -2.06 0.09 -16.59
C ASN A 83 -3.53 -0.28 -16.33
N THR A 84 -3.82 -0.87 -15.17
CA THR A 84 -5.16 -1.38 -14.83
C THR A 84 -5.78 -0.68 -13.62
N ALA A 85 -4.98 0.09 -12.88
CA ALA A 85 -5.46 0.90 -11.79
C ALA A 85 -6.51 1.90 -12.31
N PRO A 86 -7.61 2.12 -11.57
CA PRO A 86 -8.74 2.95 -12.02
C PRO A 86 -8.45 4.45 -11.89
N PHE A 87 -7.30 4.92 -12.36
CA PHE A 87 -6.90 6.34 -12.38
C PHE A 87 -7.02 6.96 -13.78
N ASP A 88 -7.60 6.23 -14.73
CA ASP A 88 -7.97 6.71 -16.07
C ASP A 88 -6.78 7.31 -16.85
N GLY A 89 -5.54 6.86 -16.54
CA GLY A 89 -4.30 7.39 -17.13
C GLY A 89 -3.95 8.82 -16.75
N THR A 90 -4.63 9.40 -15.75
CA THR A 90 -4.50 10.82 -15.38
C THR A 90 -3.38 11.12 -14.38
N VAL A 91 -2.83 10.09 -13.74
CA VAL A 91 -1.79 10.22 -12.72
C VAL A 91 -0.40 10.05 -13.36
N PRO A 92 0.46 11.09 -13.39
CA PRO A 92 1.83 10.95 -13.86
C PRO A 92 2.68 10.10 -12.90
N HIS A 93 3.42 9.13 -13.42
CA HIS A 93 4.25 8.19 -12.63
C HIS A 93 5.56 7.85 -13.37
N PHE A 94 6.19 8.87 -13.96
CA PHE A 94 7.44 8.71 -14.72
C PHE A 94 8.55 8.09 -13.87
N GLY A 95 9.23 7.09 -14.42
CA GLY A 95 10.32 6.38 -13.74
C GLY A 95 9.86 5.35 -12.70
N GLN A 96 8.55 5.27 -12.40
CA GLN A 96 8.01 4.18 -11.60
C GLN A 96 7.83 2.92 -12.45
N PRO A 97 7.98 1.72 -11.88
CA PRO A 97 7.63 0.50 -12.59
C PRO A 97 6.10 0.43 -12.74
N THR A 98 5.66 -0.14 -13.86
CA THR A 98 4.23 -0.27 -14.18
C THR A 98 3.50 -1.18 -13.18
N ARG A 99 4.10 -2.31 -12.82
CA ARG A 99 3.50 -3.36 -11.98
C ARG A 99 4.32 -3.57 -10.72
N TRP A 100 3.66 -3.61 -9.55
CA TRP A 100 4.34 -3.64 -8.26
C TRP A 100 4.26 -5.01 -7.56
N THR A 101 5.29 -5.85 -7.75
CA THR A 101 5.33 -7.26 -7.30
C THR A 101 6.59 -7.66 -6.52
N TRP A 102 7.38 -6.71 -6.00
CA TRP A 102 8.63 -7.09 -5.33
C TRP A 102 8.37 -7.84 -4.04
N ALA A 103 9.18 -8.87 -3.83
CA ALA A 103 9.30 -9.54 -2.55
C ALA A 103 10.18 -8.73 -1.59
N LEU A 104 10.18 -9.16 -0.33
CA LEU A 104 11.03 -8.61 0.72
C LEU A 104 12.52 -8.71 0.32
N LEU A 105 13.21 -7.56 0.30
CA LEU A 105 14.65 -7.50 0.08
C LEU A 105 15.38 -7.49 1.43
N ILE A 106 16.21 -8.52 1.63
CA ILE A 106 16.99 -8.72 2.86
C ILE A 106 18.28 -7.89 2.80
N SER A 107 18.55 -7.15 3.88
CA SER A 107 19.80 -6.41 4.11
C SER A 107 20.10 -5.28 3.11
N LEU A 108 19.34 -4.21 3.21
CA LEU A 108 19.73 -2.90 2.67
C LEU A 108 20.62 -2.18 3.69
N LYS A 109 21.73 -1.59 3.22
CA LYS A 109 22.52 -0.64 4.01
C LYS A 109 22.07 0.78 3.69
N GLN A 110 21.75 1.56 4.72
CA GLN A 110 21.42 2.96 4.53
C GLN A 110 22.69 3.71 4.06
N LYS A 111 22.67 4.18 2.81
CA LYS A 111 23.64 5.15 2.32
C LYS A 111 23.00 6.52 2.45
N PHE A 112 23.60 7.42 3.21
CA PHE A 112 23.17 8.81 3.25
C PHE A 112 23.45 9.43 1.88
N VAL A 113 22.40 9.63 1.10
CA VAL A 113 22.41 10.56 -0.02
C VAL A 113 21.71 11.80 0.53
N VAL A 114 22.49 12.85 0.79
CA VAL A 114 21.92 14.17 1.03
C VAL A 114 21.40 14.65 -0.33
N ILE A 115 20.08 14.77 -0.44
CA ILE A 115 19.39 15.38 -1.57
C ILE A 115 19.44 16.90 -1.43
#